data_AF-T0M1B5-F1
#
_entry.id   AF-T0M1B5-F1
#
_cell.length_a   1.000
_cell.length_b   1.000
_cell.length_c   1.000
_cell.angle_alpha   90.00
_cell.angle_beta   90.00
_cell.angle_gamma   90.00
#
_symmetry.space_group_name_H-M   'P 1'
#
loop_
_entity.id
_entity.type
_entity.pdbx_description
1 polymer ?
#
loop_
_entity_poly.entity_id
_entity_poly.type
_entity_poly.pdbx_seq_one_letter_code
_entity_poly.pdbx_strand_id
1 'polypeptide(L)' 'MTIAGGGHTLSALEKLNLMGRITHASTGGGALISYLSGDPMPVLESLVESRKIFGVKEDGKQ' A
#
# COMPACT_ATOMS: atom_id res chain seq x y z
N MET A 1 11.15 -9.08 5.39
CA MET A 1 9.89 -8.64 4.75
C MET A 1 10.19 -8.37 3.29
N THR A 2 9.52 -9.06 2.37
CA THR A 2 9.67 -8.92 0.92
C THR A 2 8.38 -8.38 0.32
N ILE A 3 8.47 -7.28 -0.43
CA ILE A 3 7.34 -6.66 -1.10
C ILE A 3 7.56 -6.78 -2.61
N ALA A 4 6.56 -7.27 -3.32
CA ALA A 4 6.53 -7.26 -4.78
C ALA A 4 5.21 -6.68 -5.24
N GLY A 5 5.19 -6.01 -6.38
CA GLY A 5 3.93 -5.49 -6.88
C GLY A 5 3.93 -4.98 -8.31
N GLY A 6 2.72 -4.64 -8.75
CA GLY A 6 2.36 -4.41 -10.14
C GLY A 6 1.87 -5.69 -10.82
N GLY A 7 0.86 -5.55 -11.68
CA GLY A 7 0.18 -6.70 -12.31
C GLY A 7 1.12 -7.62 -13.09
N HIS A 8 2.10 -7.06 -13.82
CA HIS A 8 3.08 -7.82 -14.58
C HIS A 8 4.02 -8.61 -13.67
N THR A 9 4.55 -7.98 -12.62
CA THR A 9 5.45 -8.60 -11.64
C THR A 9 4.77 -9.74 -10.91
N LEU A 10 3.53 -9.53 -10.46
CA LEU A 10 2.77 -10.57 -9.75
C LEU A 10 2.45 -11.75 -10.68
N SER A 11 2.04 -11.49 -11.92
CA SER A 11 1.80 -12.53 -12.93
C SER A 11 3.04 -13.37 -13.21
N ALA A 12 4.23 -12.76 -13.22
CA ALA A 12 5.49 -13.48 -13.40
C ALA A 12 5.82 -14.36 -12.19
N LEU A 13 5.62 -13.86 -10.97
CA LEU A 13 5.84 -14.61 -9.73
C LEU A 13 4.90 -15.81 -9.60
N GLU A 14 3.65 -15.68 -10.03
CA GLU A 14 2.70 -16.79 -10.12
C GLU A 14 3.18 -17.87 -11.08
N LYS A 15 3.56 -17.50 -12.32
CA LYS A 15 4.09 -18.44 -13.33
C LYS A 15 5.34 -19.17 -12.87
N LEU A 16 6.15 -18.54 -12.02
CA LEU A 16 7.37 -19.10 -11.47
C LEU A 16 7.16 -19.88 -10.16
N ASN A 17 5.92 -19.98 -9.65
CA ASN A 17 5.59 -20.56 -8.34
C ASN A 17 6.38 -19.93 -7.17
N LEU A 18 6.67 -18.63 -7.26
CA LEU A 18 7.46 -17.88 -6.27
C LEU A 18 6.60 -17.07 -5.29
N MET A 19 5.27 -17.06 -5.45
CA MET A 19 4.36 -16.28 -4.60
C MET A 19 4.52 -16.58 -3.10
N GLY A 20 4.81 -17.83 -2.72
CA GLY A 20 5.06 -18.22 -1.33
C GLY A 20 6.30 -17.60 -0.68
N ARG A 21 7.14 -16.88 -1.45
CA ARG A 21 8.35 -16.20 -0.95
C ARG A 21 8.15 -14.70 -0.72
N ILE A 22 6.96 -14.17 -1.02
CA ILE A 22 6.63 -12.75 -0.91
C ILE A 22 5.81 -12.51 0.35
N THR A 23 6.22 -11.53 1.17
CA THR A 23 5.47 -11.14 2.38
C THR A 23 4.24 -10.30 2.04
N HIS A 24 4.34 -9.43 1.02
CA HIS A 24 3.22 -8.60 0.57
C HIS A 24 3.22 -8.44 -0.95
N ALA A 25 2.09 -8.78 -1.57
CA ALA A 25 1.83 -8.65 -3.00
C ALA A 25 0.95 -7.42 -3.25
N SER A 26 1.55 -6.31 -3.71
CA SER A 26 0.85 -5.07 -4.01
C SER A 26 0.33 -5.04 -5.45
N THR A 27 -0.95 -4.73 -5.63
CA THR A 27 -1.56 -4.61 -6.96
C THR A 27 -1.36 -3.23 -7.60
N GLY A 28 -1.00 -2.23 -6.80
CA GLY A 28 -0.79 -0.86 -7.26
C GLY A 28 0.53 -0.72 -7.98
N GLY A 29 0.61 -1.05 -9.27
CA GLY A 29 1.88 -0.98 -10.03
C GLY A 29 2.55 0.39 -9.94
N GLY A 30 1.92 1.43 -10.51
CA GLY A 30 2.44 2.80 -10.43
C GLY A 30 2.36 3.38 -9.02
N ALA A 31 1.29 3.10 -8.28
CA ALA A 31 1.10 3.61 -6.93
C ALA A 31 2.17 3.11 -5.93
N LEU A 32 2.59 1.84 -6.04
CA LEU A 32 3.68 1.27 -5.26
C LEU A 32 5.00 1.95 -5.62
N ILE A 33 5.27 2.17 -6.92
CA ILE A 33 6.50 2.85 -7.36
C ILE A 33 6.53 4.27 -6.78
N SER A 34 5.48 5.06 -6.95
CA SER A 34 5.40 6.42 -6.38
C SER A 34 5.59 6.43 -4.87
N TYR A 35 4.96 5.50 -4.16
CA TYR A 35 5.14 5.35 -2.71
C TYR A 35 6.60 5.04 -2.32
N LEU A 36 7.26 4.14 -3.05
CA LEU A 36 8.66 3.78 -2.80
C LEU A 36 9.66 4.86 -3.24
N SER A 37 9.32 5.65 -4.28
CA SER A 37 10.10 6.79 -4.75
C SER A 37 10.04 8.00 -3.81
N GLY A 38 9.10 8.00 -2.85
CA GLY A 38 8.85 9.14 -1.97
C GLY A 38 8.11 10.28 -2.66
N ASP A 39 7.44 9.99 -3.79
CA ASP A 39 6.61 10.97 -4.47
C ASP A 39 5.41 11.35 -3.58
N PRO A 40 4.87 12.58 -3.69
CA PRO A 40 3.64 12.95 -3.01
C PRO A 40 2.50 11.97 -3.34
N MET A 41 1.70 11.64 -2.33
CA MET A 41 0.57 10.69 -2.45
C MET A 41 -0.74 11.41 -2.09
N PRO A 42 -1.35 12.17 -3.03
CA PRO A 42 -2.50 13.03 -2.73
C PRO A 42 -3.69 12.30 -2.12
N VAL A 43 -3.89 11.03 -2.50
CA VAL A 43 -4.96 10.19 -1.97
C VAL A 43 -4.71 9.83 -0.50
N LEU A 44 -3.46 9.53 -0.12
CA LEU A 44 -3.12 9.26 1.28
C LEU A 44 -3.27 10.52 2.13
N GLU A 45 -2.84 11.68 1.62
CA GLU A 45 -3.03 12.97 2.28
C GLU A 45 -4.52 13.29 2.48
N SER A 46 -5.35 13.03 1.47
CA SER A 46 -6.81 13.23 1.55
C SER A 46 -7.45 12.34 2.62
N LEU A 47 -6.98 11.10 2.78
CA LEU A 47 -7.45 10.19 3.84
C LEU A 47 -7.03 10.67 5.24
N VAL A 48 -5.80 11.18 5.37
CA VAL A 48 -5.32 11.78 6.62
C VAL A 48 -6.17 13.01 6.98
N GLU A 49 -6.50 13.85 6.01
CA GLU A 49 -7.34 15.02 6.24
C GLU A 49 -8.79 14.64 6.59
N SER A 50 -9.36 13.68 5.88
CA SER A 50 -10.69 13.13 6.19
C SER A 50 -10.77 12.63 7.63
N ARG A 51 -9.72 11.94 8.13
CA ARG A 51 -9.64 11.51 9.53
C ARG A 51 -9.66 12.70 10.51
N LYS A 52 -9.10 13.85 10.19
CA LYS A 52 -9.14 15.02 11.11
C LYS A 52 -10.54 15.61 11.22
N ILE A 53 -11.31 15.55 10.13
CA ILE A 53 -12.66 16.11 10.05
C ILE A 53 -13.69 15.15 10.67
N PHE A 54 -13.58 13.85 10.36
CA PHE A 54 -14.60 12.84 10.68
C PHE A 54 -14.13 11.77 11.66
N GLY A 55 -12.86 11.79 12.07
CA GLY A 55 -12.31 10.84 13.01
C GLY A 55 -13.02 10.93 14.35
N VAL A 56 -13.52 9.80 14.83
CA VAL A 56 -14.06 9.68 16.19
C VAL A 56 -12.95 10.06 17.15
N LYS A 57 -13.18 11.07 18.00
CA LYS A 57 -12.34 11.27 19.18
C LYS A 57 -12.52 10.02 20.03
N GLU A 58 -11.46 9.24 20.24
CA GLU A 58 -11.47 8.29 21.35
C GLU A 58 -11.60 9.13 22.62
N ASP A 59 -12.83 9.30 23.09
CA ASP A 59 -13.10 9.82 24.42
C ASP A 59 -12.37 8.91 25.40
N GLY A 60 -11.50 9.53 26.19
CA GLY A 60 -10.56 8.85 27.06
C GLY A 60 -11.19 7.73 27.88
N LYS A 61 -10.63 6.53 27.69
CA LYS A 61 -10.25 5.66 28.80
C LYS A 61 -8.72 5.62 28.73
N GLN A 62 -7.94 6.18 29.65
CA GLN A 62 -8.15 6.50 31.06
C GLN A 62 -7.96 7.99 31.38
#